data_AF-A0A3N5LPY3-F1
#
_entry.id   AF-A0A3N5LPY3-F1
#
_cell.length_a   1.000
_cell.length_b   1.000
_cell.length_c   1.000
_cell.angle_alpha   90.00
_cell.angle_beta   90.00
_cell.angle_gamma   90.00
#
_symmetry.space_group_name_H-M   'P 1'
#
loop_
_entity.id
_entity.type
_entity.pdbx_description
1 polymer ?
#
loop_
_entity_poly.entity_id
_entity_poly.type
_entity_poly.pdbx_seq_one_letter_code
_entity_poly.pdbx_strand_id
1 'polypeptide(L)'
;VQEDARFVLPNAAETKIVVTMNARELRHFFAVRCCRRAQWEINALAWEMRRLVRAVSPVLFEGSGPGCVHGDCPEGTMTCGQPYDLAEIDGAAAEGGG
;
A
#
# COMPACT_ATOMS: atom_id res chain seq x y z
N VAL A 1 -9.85 -32.57 12.82
CA VAL A 1 -10.45 -33.00 11.53
C VAL A 1 -10.61 -31.86 10.53
N GLN A 2 -11.40 -30.79 10.77
CA GLN A 2 -11.44 -29.65 9.83
C GLN A 2 -10.12 -28.86 9.74
N GLU A 3 -9.29 -28.87 10.79
CA GLU A 3 -7.97 -28.24 10.75
C GLU A 3 -6.97 -29.01 9.87
N ASP A 4 -7.08 -30.34 9.82
CA ASP A 4 -6.22 -31.20 9.00
C ASP A 4 -6.50 -31.04 7.50
N ALA A 5 -7.74 -30.67 7.14
CA ALA A 5 -8.09 -30.35 5.76
C ALA A 5 -7.48 -29.01 5.28
N ARG A 6 -7.00 -28.15 6.19
CA ARG A 6 -6.37 -26.87 5.83
C ARG A 6 -5.01 -27.04 5.16
N PHE A 7 -4.33 -28.17 5.39
CA PHE A 7 -2.99 -28.41 4.86
C PHE A 7 -2.94 -28.49 3.32
N VAL A 8 -4.09 -28.73 2.68
CA VAL A 8 -4.20 -28.73 1.22
C VAL A 8 -4.69 -27.39 0.65
N LEU A 9 -5.02 -26.41 1.50
CA LEU A 9 -5.49 -25.11 1.03
C LEU A 9 -4.32 -24.34 0.41
N PRO A 10 -4.49 -23.78 -0.80
CA PRO A 10 -3.48 -22.95 -1.43
C PRO A 10 -3.32 -21.62 -0.68
N ASN A 11 -2.17 -20.96 -0.84
CA ASN A 11 -1.93 -19.61 -0.31
C ASN A 11 -2.98 -18.57 -0.79
N ALA A 12 -3.64 -18.83 -1.92
CA ALA A 12 -4.69 -18.00 -2.49
C ALA A 12 -6.08 -18.23 -1.85
N ALA A 13 -6.20 -19.08 -0.83
CA ALA A 13 -7.44 -19.24 -0.09
C ALA A 13 -7.82 -17.91 0.58
N GLU A 14 -8.99 -17.38 0.23
CA GLU A 14 -9.48 -16.10 0.75
C GLU A 14 -9.49 -16.11 2.28
N THR A 15 -8.89 -15.07 2.87
CA THR A 15 -8.89 -14.86 4.32
C THR A 15 -9.37 -13.45 4.61
N LYS A 16 -10.27 -13.32 5.60
CA LYS A 16 -10.76 -12.02 6.07
C LYS A 16 -10.00 -11.64 7.33
N ILE A 17 -9.32 -10.50 7.29
CA ILE A 17 -8.55 -9.96 8.40
C ILE A 17 -9.08 -8.57 8.77
N VAL A 18 -9.11 -8.26 10.07
CA VAL A 18 -9.35 -6.92 10.57
C VAL A 18 -8.04 -6.40 11.14
N VAL A 19 -7.59 -5.25 10.66
CA VAL A 19 -6.31 -4.66 11.06
C VAL A 19 -6.54 -3.24 11.54
N THR A 20 -5.91 -2.88 12.66
CA THR A 20 -5.91 -1.50 13.19
C THR A 20 -4.48 -0.99 13.19
N MET A 21 -4.27 0.22 12.66
CA MET A 21 -2.97 0.89 12.59
C MET A 21 -3.19 2.36 12.94
N ASN A 22 -2.25 2.98 13.65
CA ASN A 22 -2.28 4.43 13.78
C ASN A 22 -1.73 5.08 12.49
N ALA A 23 -1.84 6.40 12.37
CA ALA A 23 -1.44 7.11 11.16
C ALA A 23 0.05 6.92 10.79
N ARG A 24 0.94 6.78 11.79
CA ARG A 24 2.37 6.53 11.57
C ARG A 24 2.60 5.16 10.97
N GLU A 25 2.00 4.10 11.52
CA GLU A 25 2.16 2.77 10.92
C GLU A 25 1.51 2.68 9.55
N LEU A 26 0.39 3.37 9.33
CA LEU A 26 -0.25 3.40 8.02
C LEU A 26 0.64 4.08 6.97
N ARG A 27 1.29 5.20 7.31
CA ARG A 27 2.29 5.86 6.44
C ARG A 27 3.48 4.94 6.17
N HIS A 28 3.98 4.23 7.17
CA HIS A 28 5.06 3.25 6.99
C HIS A 28 4.62 2.08 6.10
N PHE A 29 3.40 1.58 6.28
CA PHE A 29 2.81 0.53 5.46
C PHE A 29 2.79 0.95 3.99
N PHE A 30 2.33 2.16 3.68
CA PHE A 30 2.38 2.69 2.31
C PHE A 30 3.81 2.83 1.78
N ALA A 31 4.76 3.29 2.60
CA ALA A 31 6.16 3.44 2.21
C ALA A 31 6.78 2.16 1.65
N VAL A 32 6.39 1.01 2.22
CA VAL A 32 6.88 -0.32 1.81
C VAL A 32 5.98 -0.95 0.74
N ARG A 33 4.66 -0.86 0.90
CA ARG A 33 3.71 -1.65 0.08
C ARG A 33 3.29 -0.97 -1.22
N CYS A 34 3.39 0.35 -1.33
CA CYS A 34 3.08 1.07 -2.57
C CYS A 34 4.24 1.04 -3.60
N CYS A 35 5.42 0.49 -3.25
CA CYS A 35 6.53 0.35 -4.18
C CYS A 35 6.19 -0.60 -5.33
N ARG A 36 6.58 -0.30 -6.58
CA ARG A 36 6.33 -1.14 -7.77
C ARG A 36 6.93 -2.54 -7.68
N ARG A 37 7.91 -2.74 -6.80
CA ARG A 37 8.50 -4.04 -6.50
C ARG A 37 7.63 -4.92 -5.60
N ALA A 38 6.78 -4.30 -4.76
CA ALA A 38 5.94 -5.05 -3.85
C ALA A 38 5.02 -5.99 -4.63
N GLN A 39 4.67 -7.13 -4.02
CA GLN A 39 3.80 -8.10 -4.65
C GLN A 39 2.47 -7.43 -5.04
N TRP A 40 2.03 -7.65 -6.28
CA TRP A 40 1.01 -6.81 -6.92
C TRP A 40 -0.33 -6.78 -6.16
N GLU A 41 -0.72 -7.85 -5.47
CA GLU A 41 -1.96 -7.90 -4.68
C GLU A 41 -1.90 -6.96 -3.47
N ILE A 42 -0.80 -7.01 -2.69
CA ILE A 42 -0.63 -6.11 -1.55
C ILE A 42 -0.37 -4.66 -1.99
N ASN A 43 0.24 -4.47 -3.17
CA ASN A 43 0.43 -3.15 -3.75
C ASN A 43 -0.92 -2.50 -4.10
N ALA A 44 -1.79 -3.22 -4.81
CA ALA A 44 -3.13 -2.76 -5.14
C ALA A 44 -3.97 -2.47 -3.87
N LEU A 45 -3.92 -3.38 -2.89
CA LEU A 45 -4.57 -3.17 -1.59
C LEU A 45 -4.06 -1.90 -0.90
N ALA A 46 -2.75 -1.67 -0.87
CA ALA A 46 -2.16 -0.50 -0.21
C ALA A 46 -2.58 0.81 -0.88
N TRP A 47 -2.64 0.86 -2.22
CA TRP A 47 -3.14 2.03 -2.94
C TRP A 47 -4.61 2.31 -2.67
N GLU A 48 -5.45 1.27 -2.60
CA GLU A 48 -6.86 1.44 -2.27
C GLU A 48 -7.06 1.91 -0.82
N MET A 49 -6.32 1.33 0.13
CA MET A 49 -6.30 1.81 1.51
C MET A 49 -5.88 3.28 1.58
N ARG A 50 -4.84 3.68 0.83
CA ARG A 50 -4.37 5.06 0.75
C ARG A 50 -5.47 6.00 0.23
N ARG A 51 -6.16 5.62 -0.84
CA ARG A 51 -7.27 6.39 -1.43
C ARG A 51 -8.35 6.67 -0.38
N LEU A 52 -8.75 5.64 0.36
CA LEU A 52 -9.78 5.74 1.41
C LEU A 52 -9.33 6.67 2.56
N VAL A 53 -8.10 6.53 3.05
CA VAL A 53 -7.65 7.37 4.18
C VAL A 53 -7.35 8.81 3.78
N ARG A 54 -6.94 9.07 2.53
CA ARG A 54 -6.80 10.43 2.00
C ARG A 54 -8.14 11.16 1.94
N ALA A 55 -9.23 10.46 1.64
CA ALA A 55 -10.57 11.04 1.68
C ALA A 55 -10.98 11.42 3.12
N VAL A 56 -10.55 10.65 4.13
CA VAL A 56 -10.87 10.91 5.54
C VAL A 56 -10.00 12.01 6.15
N SER A 57 -8.69 12.01 5.87
CA SER A 57 -7.76 13.00 6.41
C SER A 57 -6.65 13.35 5.41
N PRO A 58 -6.91 14.32 4.52
CA PRO A 58 -5.92 14.75 3.53
C PRO A 58 -4.62 15.23 4.17
N VAL A 59 -4.70 16.05 5.23
CA VAL A 59 -3.53 16.66 5.89
C VAL A 59 -2.56 15.61 6.46
N LEU A 60 -3.08 14.48 6.94
CA LEU A 60 -2.23 13.41 7.48
C LEU A 60 -1.62 12.51 6.40
N PHE A 61 -2.24 12.43 5.22
CA PHE A 61 -1.91 11.44 4.18
C PHE A 61 -1.50 12.05 2.83
N GLU A 62 -1.47 13.37 2.70
CA GLU A 62 -0.79 14.07 1.61
C GLU A 62 0.69 13.69 1.59
N GLY A 63 1.22 13.47 0.39
CA GLY A 63 2.57 12.95 0.18
C GLY A 63 2.83 11.56 0.75
N SER A 64 1.86 10.90 1.40
CA SER A 64 2.01 9.49 1.81
C SER A 64 1.99 8.61 0.57
N GLY A 65 2.64 7.45 0.62
CA GLY A 65 2.86 6.61 -0.56
C GLY A 65 4.19 5.88 -0.44
N PRO A 66 4.79 5.44 -1.56
CA PRO A 66 6.07 4.73 -1.55
C PRO A 66 7.21 5.63 -1.06
N GLY A 67 8.18 5.06 -0.35
CA GLY A 67 9.22 5.86 0.32
C GLY A 67 10.10 6.71 -0.61
N CYS A 68 10.21 6.35 -1.90
CA CYS A 68 10.95 7.11 -2.91
C CYS A 68 10.36 8.50 -3.22
N VAL A 69 9.15 8.79 -2.75
CA VAL A 69 8.56 10.14 -2.86
C VAL A 69 9.30 11.15 -1.98
N HIS A 70 9.98 10.69 -0.93
CA HIS A 70 10.71 11.53 0.02
C HIS A 70 12.24 11.44 -0.13
N GLY A 71 12.74 10.81 -1.20
CA GLY A 71 14.17 10.63 -1.43
C GLY A 71 14.46 9.37 -2.24
N ASP A 72 15.58 8.72 -1.97
CA ASP A 72 15.94 7.49 -2.66
C ASP A 72 15.00 6.32 -2.33
N CYS A 73 14.96 5.33 -3.22
CA CYS A 73 14.16 4.13 -2.98
C CYS A 73 14.65 3.40 -1.71
N PRO A 74 13.79 3.17 -0.70
CA PRO A 74 14.21 2.58 0.58
C PRO A 74 14.65 1.11 0.45
N GLU A 75 14.34 0.46 -0.68
CA GLU A 75 14.79 -0.90 -1.00
C GLU A 75 16.29 -0.97 -1.37
N GLY A 76 16.96 0.17 -1.56
CA GLY A 76 18.40 0.24 -1.83
C GLY A 76 18.80 -0.54 -3.09
N THR A 77 19.64 -1.57 -2.93
CA THR A 77 20.06 -2.46 -4.03
C THR A 77 18.89 -3.19 -4.68
N MET A 78 17.77 -3.30 -3.98
CA MET A 78 16.54 -3.93 -4.44
C MET A 78 15.54 -2.90 -5.02
N THR A 79 15.97 -1.70 -5.38
CA THR A 79 15.13 -0.69 -6.02
C THR A 79 14.30 -1.23 -7.19
N CYS A 80 13.08 -0.72 -7.36
CA CYS A 80 12.25 -1.01 -8.52
C CYS A 80 12.75 -0.30 -9.80
N GLY A 81 13.72 0.61 -9.69
CA GLY A 81 14.28 1.37 -10.83
C GLY A 81 13.35 2.46 -11.38
N GLN A 82 12.12 2.57 -10.86
CA GLN A 82 11.11 3.54 -11.28
C GLN A 82 10.59 4.28 -10.04
N PRO A 83 11.24 5.38 -9.61
CA PRO A 83 10.77 6.17 -8.48
C PRO A 83 9.42 6.84 -8.81
N TYR A 84 8.61 7.07 -7.77
CA TYR A 84 7.39 7.88 -7.87
C TYR A 84 7.72 9.33 -7.54
N ASP A 85 6.97 10.24 -8.15
CA ASP A 85 6.98 11.64 -7.75
C ASP A 85 5.66 12.05 -7.08
N LEU A 86 5.67 13.21 -6.41
CA LEU A 86 4.50 13.75 -5.71
C LEU A 86 3.31 14.01 -6.66
N ALA A 87 3.57 14.43 -7.90
CA ALA A 87 2.52 14.73 -8.85
C ALA A 87 1.78 13.46 -9.30
N GLU A 88 2.49 12.35 -9.48
CA GLU A 88 1.92 11.05 -9.80
C GLU A 88 1.03 10.55 -8.66
N ILE A 89 1.50 10.65 -7.41
CA ILE A 89 0.78 10.06 -6.27
C ILE A 89 -0.38 10.93 -5.75
N ASP A 90 -0.27 12.26 -5.88
CA ASP A 90 -1.26 13.20 -5.36
C ASP A 90 -2.12 13.84 -6.45
N GLY A 91 -1.63 13.95 -7.68
CA GLY A 91 -2.37 14.48 -8.83
C GLY A 91 -3.49 13.56 -9.33
N ALA A 92 -3.41 12.25 -9.06
CA ALA A 92 -4.48 11.30 -9.37
C ALA A 92 -5.73 11.45 -8.48
N ALA A 93 -5.72 12.32 -7.47
CA ALA A 93 -6.87 12.55 -6.58
C ALA A 93 -8.02 13.37 -7.21
N ALA A 94 -7.93 13.77 -8.48
CA ALA A 94 -8.95 14.56 -9.16
C ALA A 94 -10.03 13.72 -9.89
N GLU A 95 -9.86 12.42 -10.08
CA GLU A 95 -10.81 11.60 -10.84
C GLU A 95 -11.25 10.36 -10.05
N GLY A 96 -12.44 10.41 -9.44
CA GLY A 96 -13.02 9.23 -8.78
C GLY A 96 -14.12 9.53 -7.77
N GLY A 97 -15.02 10.46 -8.09
CA GLY A 97 -16.33 10.57 -7.43
C GLY A 97 -17.37 9.82 -8.28
N GLY A 98 -17.92 8.74 -7.73
CA GLY A 98 -19.04 7.97 -8.26
C GLY A 98 -19.73 7.26 -7.12
#